data_AF-A0A529NTU8-F1
#
_entry.id   AF-A0A529NTU8-F1
#
_cell.length_a   1.000
_cell.length_b   1.000
_cell.length_c   1.000
_cell.angle_alpha   90.00
_cell.angle_beta   90.00
_cell.angle_gamma   90.00
#
_symmetry.space_group_name_H-M   'P 1'
#
loop_
_entity.id
_entity.type
_entity.pdbx_description
1 polymer ?
#
loop_
_entity_poly.entity_id
_entity_poly.type
_entity_poly.pdbx_seq_one_letter_code
_entity_poly.pdbx_strand_id
1 'polypeptide(L)'
;MLGRSAHVDTFARDNLPPGDQWPDLPLDGFDYPEHLNAAVELTDRQVERGFGDHVALIGNGRRRTYKELSDWTNRLAHALVENYGLRPGNRVLIRSANNPAMVACWLAATKAG
;
A
#
# COMPACT_ATOMS: atom_id res chain seq x y z
N MET A 1 -16.71 -6.41 15.98
CA MET A 1 -15.71 -7.47 15.68
C MET A 1 -14.97 -7.05 14.43
N LEU A 2 -13.63 -7.13 14.38
CA LEU A 2 -12.88 -6.79 13.17
C LEU A 2 -13.29 -7.71 12.01
N GLY A 3 -13.48 -7.14 10.81
CA GLY A 3 -13.80 -7.89 9.59
C GLY A 3 -12.72 -8.91 9.19
N ARG A 4 -13.00 -9.75 8.18
CA ARG A 4 -12.04 -10.74 7.70
C ARG A 4 -10.83 -10.03 7.09
N SER A 5 -9.61 -10.39 7.50
CA SER A 5 -8.39 -9.81 6.91
C SER A 5 -7.84 -10.72 5.81
N ALA A 6 -7.12 -10.13 4.86
CA ALA A 6 -6.31 -10.84 3.88
C ALA A 6 -4.94 -11.28 4.43
N HIS A 7 -4.54 -10.81 5.61
CA HIS A 7 -3.26 -11.18 6.23
C HIS A 7 -3.24 -12.67 6.57
N VAL A 8 -2.21 -13.36 6.08
CA VAL A 8 -1.91 -14.76 6.43
C VAL A 8 -1.07 -14.80 7.71
N ASP A 9 -0.16 -13.84 7.89
CA ASP A 9 0.53 -13.60 9.16
C ASP A 9 -0.35 -12.71 10.06
N THR A 10 -0.91 -13.30 11.11
CA THR A 10 -1.86 -12.64 12.01
C THR A 10 -1.20 -11.90 13.17
N PHE A 11 0.14 -11.89 13.28
CA PHE A 11 0.85 -11.38 14.44
C PHE A 11 0.38 -10.00 14.91
N ALA A 12 0.26 -9.02 14.00
CA ALA A 12 -0.18 -7.68 14.37
C ALA A 12 -1.63 -7.65 14.87
N ARG A 13 -2.51 -8.45 14.26
CA ARG A 13 -3.93 -8.54 14.64
C ARG A 13 -4.10 -9.21 16.00
N ASP A 14 -3.31 -10.24 16.27
CA ASP A 14 -3.36 -11.01 17.51
C ASP A 14 -2.77 -10.25 18.71
N ASN A 15 -1.97 -9.20 18.44
CA ASN A 15 -1.32 -8.36 19.46
C ASN A 15 -1.88 -6.94 19.51
N LEU A 16 -3.09 -6.71 18.98
CA LEU A 16 -3.80 -5.45 19.19
C LEU A 16 -4.10 -5.24 20.68
N PRO A 17 -4.16 -3.99 21.16
CA PRO A 17 -4.58 -3.73 22.53
C PRO A 17 -6.03 -4.20 22.77
N PRO A 18 -6.47 -4.32 24.02
CA PRO A 18 -7.88 -4.52 24.35
C PRO A 18 -8.79 -3.53 23.62
N GLY A 19 -9.99 -3.97 23.22
CA GLY A 19 -10.88 -3.19 22.36
C GLY A 19 -11.35 -1.86 22.97
N ASP A 20 -11.38 -1.75 24.29
CA ASP A 20 -11.67 -0.53 25.05
C ASP A 20 -10.51 0.50 25.02
N GLN A 21 -9.33 0.11 24.52
CA GLN A 21 -8.19 1.00 24.31
C GLN A 21 -8.02 1.42 22.86
N TRP A 22 -8.92 1.00 21.96
CA TRP A 22 -8.85 1.37 20.55
C TRP A 22 -9.28 2.83 20.36
N PRO A 23 -8.70 3.53 19.37
CA PRO A 23 -9.18 4.86 19.03
C PRO A 23 -10.58 4.79 18.41
N ASP A 24 -11.37 5.84 18.62
CA ASP A 24 -12.58 6.06 17.85
C ASP A 24 -12.21 6.35 16.39
N LEU A 25 -12.77 5.57 15.47
CA LEU A 25 -12.58 5.72 14.02
C LEU A 25 -13.91 6.18 13.40
N PRO A 26 -14.22 7.49 13.42
CA PRO A 26 -15.46 8.00 12.82
C PRO A 26 -15.36 7.90 11.30
N LEU A 27 -16.13 6.98 10.72
CA LEU A 27 -16.19 6.74 9.26
C LEU A 27 -17.48 7.28 8.62
N ASP A 28 -18.34 7.94 9.41
CA ASP A 28 -19.57 8.54 8.90
C ASP A 28 -19.26 9.57 7.79
N GLY A 29 -19.94 9.43 6.65
CA GLY A 29 -19.73 10.26 5.48
C GLY A 29 -18.64 9.76 4.51
N PHE A 30 -18.03 8.60 4.76
CA PHE A 30 -17.11 7.95 3.83
C PHE A 30 -17.68 6.62 3.31
N ASP A 31 -17.89 6.54 2.00
CA ASP A 31 -18.37 5.33 1.32
C ASP A 31 -17.21 4.40 0.95
N TYR A 32 -16.44 3.95 1.95
CA TYR A 32 -15.37 2.98 1.73
C TYR A 32 -15.93 1.57 1.47
N PRO A 33 -15.38 0.82 0.50
CA PRO A 33 -15.73 -0.58 0.34
C PRO A 33 -15.25 -1.38 1.57
N GLU A 34 -15.88 -2.53 1.80
CA GLU A 34 -15.51 -3.43 2.91
C GLU A 34 -14.01 -3.75 2.89
N HIS A 35 -13.46 -3.98 1.69
CA HIS A 35 -12.04 -4.24 1.46
C HIS A 35 -11.46 -3.23 0.47
N LEU A 36 -10.30 -2.66 0.82
CA LEU A 36 -9.51 -1.81 -0.05
C LEU A 36 -8.02 -2.08 0.14
N ASN A 37 -7.26 -1.98 -0.94
CA ASN A 37 -5.81 -1.86 -0.87
C ASN A 37 -5.43 -0.43 -1.23
N ALA A 38 -4.98 0.35 -0.24
CA ALA A 38 -4.69 1.76 -0.42
C ALA A 38 -3.65 2.01 -1.53
N ALA A 39 -2.68 1.12 -1.68
CA ALA A 39 -1.67 1.28 -2.72
C ALA A 39 -2.21 1.02 -4.12
N VAL A 40 -3.20 0.13 -4.30
CA VAL A 40 -3.91 -0.05 -5.58
C VAL A 40 -4.75 1.17 -5.92
N GLU A 41 -5.48 1.73 -4.95
CA GLU A 41 -6.30 2.93 -5.15
C GLU A 41 -5.46 4.18 -5.48
N LEU A 42 -4.26 4.29 -4.90
CA LEU A 42 -3.32 5.38 -5.16
C LEU A 42 -2.49 5.19 -6.43
N THR A 43 -2.51 4.00 -7.06
CA THR A 43 -1.71 3.70 -8.27
C THR A 43 -2.56 3.19 -9.43
N ASP A 44 -2.85 1.90 -9.53
CA ASP A 44 -3.51 1.28 -10.68
C ASP A 44 -4.87 1.92 -10.96
N ARG A 45 -5.64 2.25 -9.91
CA ARG A 45 -6.93 2.93 -10.09
C ARG A 45 -6.80 4.32 -10.68
N GLN A 46 -5.70 5.02 -10.48
CA GLN A 46 -5.47 6.30 -11.16
C GLN A 46 -5.22 6.08 -12.65
N VAL A 47 -4.49 5.02 -13.02
CA VAL A 47 -4.27 4.65 -14.42
C VAL A 47 -5.58 4.22 -15.08
N GLU A 48 -6.36 3.36 -14.44
CA GLU A 48 -7.68 2.92 -14.91
C GLU A 48 -8.66 4.08 -15.12
N ARG A 49 -8.57 5.12 -14.28
CA ARG A 49 -9.36 6.35 -14.39
C ARG A 49 -8.85 7.34 -15.45
N GLY A 50 -7.82 6.98 -16.21
CA GLY A 50 -7.28 7.80 -17.30
C GLY A 50 -6.23 8.82 -16.86
N PHE A 51 -5.77 8.79 -15.60
CA PHE A 51 -4.72 9.69 -15.12
C PHE A 51 -3.30 9.16 -15.34
N GLY A 52 -3.14 8.09 -16.13
CA GLY A 52 -1.86 7.41 -16.33
C GLY A 52 -0.70 8.32 -16.72
N ASP A 53 -0.95 9.31 -17.58
CA ASP A 53 0.08 10.26 -18.06
C ASP A 53 0.28 11.47 -17.13
N HIS A 54 -0.53 11.60 -16.08
CA HIS A 54 -0.37 12.68 -15.10
C HIS A 54 0.82 12.41 -14.20
N VAL A 55 1.52 13.47 -13.80
CA VAL A 55 2.68 13.38 -12.91
C VAL A 55 2.23 13.00 -11.50
N ALA A 56 2.70 11.86 -11.01
CA ALA A 56 2.44 11.36 -9.67
C ALA A 56 3.54 11.74 -8.67
N LEU A 57 4.81 11.71 -9.11
CA LEU A 57 5.96 11.98 -8.25
C LEU A 57 6.98 12.89 -8.94
N ILE A 58 7.56 13.79 -8.16
CA ILE A 58 8.68 14.64 -8.58
C ILE A 58 9.79 14.47 -7.55
N GLY A 59 11.00 14.14 -8.01
CA GLY A 59 12.15 14.01 -7.12
C GLY A 59 13.40 13.51 -7.86
N ASN A 60 14.57 13.83 -7.31
CA ASN A 60 15.88 13.46 -7.86
C ASN A 60 16.05 13.90 -9.34
N GLY A 61 15.56 15.10 -9.68
CA GLY A 61 15.63 15.63 -11.05
C GLY A 61 14.72 14.93 -12.07
N ARG A 62 13.80 14.07 -11.62
CA ARG A 62 12.87 13.35 -12.50
C ARG A 62 11.42 13.57 -12.07
N ARG A 63 10.54 13.54 -13.07
CA ARG A 63 9.09 13.47 -12.91
C ARG A 63 8.67 12.07 -13.33
N ARG A 64 7.78 11.44 -12.57
CA ARG A 64 7.20 10.14 -12.91
C ARG A 64 5.70 10.26 -13.04
N THR A 65 5.13 9.61 -14.04
CA THR A 65 3.68 9.54 -14.22
C THR A 65 3.03 8.49 -13.31
N TYR A 66 1.71 8.52 -13.19
CA TYR A 66 0.97 7.46 -12.49
C TYR A 66 1.18 6.09 -13.13
N LYS A 67 1.28 6.01 -14.47
CA LYS A 67 1.59 4.77 -15.16
C LYS A 67 2.96 4.23 -14.75
N GLU A 68 4.00 5.09 -14.76
CA GLU A 68 5.35 4.69 -14.35
C GLU A 68 5.40 4.28 -12.86
N LEU A 69 4.65 4.98 -11.99
CA LEU A 69 4.55 4.62 -10.58
C LEU A 69 3.85 3.27 -10.38
N SER A 70 2.74 3.02 -11.08
CA SER A 70 2.01 1.75 -11.03
C SER A 70 2.88 0.60 -11.51
N ASP A 71 3.55 0.75 -12.66
CA ASP A 71 4.43 -0.26 -13.22
C ASP A 71 5.60 -0.56 -12.27
N TRP A 72 6.19 0.48 -11.68
CA TRP A 72 7.33 0.32 -10.76
C TRP A 72 6.92 -0.39 -9.46
N THR A 73 5.83 0.03 -8.86
CA THR A 73 5.32 -0.54 -7.60
C THR A 73 4.85 -1.97 -7.78
N ASN A 74 4.21 -2.31 -8.91
CA ASN A 74 3.81 -3.68 -9.23
C ASN A 74 5.03 -4.59 -9.41
N ARG A 75 6.07 -4.13 -10.11
CA ARG A 75 7.32 -4.90 -10.25
C ARG A 75 8.02 -5.16 -8.91
N LEU A 76 8.05 -4.16 -8.03
CA LEU A 76 8.60 -4.31 -6.69
C LEU A 76 7.77 -5.28 -5.84
N ALA A 77 6.43 -5.18 -5.88
CA ALA A 77 5.54 -6.08 -5.16
C ALA A 77 5.71 -7.54 -5.62
N HIS A 78 5.79 -7.76 -6.93
CA HIS A 78 6.09 -9.09 -7.49
C HIS A 78 7.45 -9.61 -7.02
N ALA A 79 8.50 -8.79 -7.02
CA ALA A 79 9.80 -9.22 -6.52
C ALA A 79 9.75 -9.59 -5.03
N LEU A 80 9.04 -8.82 -4.20
CA LEU A 80 8.86 -9.10 -2.77
C LEU A 80 8.17 -10.46 -2.54
N VAL A 81 7.10 -10.74 -3.29
CA VAL A 81 6.35 -12.00 -3.17
C VAL A 81 7.13 -13.17 -3.75
N GLU A 82 7.56 -13.08 -5.01
CA GLU A 82 8.13 -14.22 -5.74
C GLU A 82 9.57 -14.53 -5.34
N ASN A 83 10.41 -13.51 -5.15
CA ASN A 83 11.84 -13.72 -4.90
C ASN A 83 12.18 -13.78 -3.41
N TYR A 84 11.41 -13.07 -2.57
CA TYR A 84 11.68 -12.97 -1.13
C TYR A 84 10.61 -13.65 -0.27
N GLY A 85 9.58 -14.24 -0.88
CA GLY A 85 8.57 -15.02 -0.18
C GLY A 85 7.67 -14.20 0.75
N LEU A 86 7.54 -12.89 0.51
CA LEU A 86 6.69 -12.02 1.31
C LEU A 86 5.23 -12.50 1.24
N ARG A 87 4.60 -12.63 2.40
CA ARG A 87 3.18 -13.00 2.53
C ARG A 87 2.38 -11.86 3.16
N PRO A 88 1.07 -11.74 2.85
CA PRO A 88 0.21 -10.75 3.47
C PRO A 88 0.29 -10.76 5.01
N GLY A 89 0.49 -9.59 5.60
CA GLY A 89 0.66 -9.40 7.04
C GLY A 89 2.10 -9.50 7.56
N ASN A 90 3.07 -9.90 6.73
CA ASN A 90 4.48 -9.81 7.10
C ASN A 90 4.91 -8.33 7.27
N ARG A 91 5.94 -8.10 8.09
CA ARG A 91 6.46 -6.76 8.36
C ARG A 91 7.66 -6.44 7.48
N VAL A 92 7.62 -5.31 6.80
CA VAL A 92 8.72 -4.81 5.96
C VAL A 92 9.26 -3.52 6.55
N LEU A 93 10.53 -3.51 6.97
CA LEU A 93 11.21 -2.29 7.38
C LEU A 93 11.71 -1.54 6.14
N ILE A 94 11.23 -0.31 5.95
CA ILE A 94 11.71 0.57 4.87
C ILE A 94 12.58 1.65 5.48
N ARG A 95 13.90 1.60 5.19
CA ARG A 95 14.86 2.64 5.57
C ARG A 95 15.28 3.42 4.33
N SER A 96 14.81 4.65 4.19
CA SER A 96 15.13 5.52 3.06
C SER A 96 14.99 6.99 3.43
N ALA A 97 15.62 7.86 2.64
CA ALA A 97 15.39 9.32 2.70
C ALA A 97 14.06 9.69 1.99
N ASN A 98 13.67 10.97 2.03
CA ASN A 98 12.51 11.47 1.30
C ASN A 98 12.81 11.53 -0.22
N ASN A 99 12.56 10.42 -0.91
CA ASN A 99 12.78 10.29 -2.36
C ASN A 99 11.70 9.41 -3.02
N PRO A 100 11.54 9.47 -4.36
CA PRO A 100 10.52 8.68 -5.05
C PRO A 100 10.62 7.16 -4.86
N ALA A 101 11.81 6.62 -4.59
CA ALA A 101 11.99 5.19 -4.36
C ALA A 101 11.43 4.76 -3.01
N MET A 102 11.49 5.62 -1.98
CA MET A 102 10.84 5.38 -0.69
C MET A 102 9.33 5.17 -0.89
N VAL A 103 8.68 6.08 -1.63
CA VAL A 103 7.24 5.99 -1.93
C VAL A 103 6.91 4.72 -2.70
N ALA A 104 7.70 4.38 -3.72
CA ALA A 104 7.50 3.18 -4.50
C ALA A 104 7.64 1.89 -3.66
N CYS A 105 8.64 1.82 -2.77
CA CYS A 105 8.81 0.68 -1.87
C CYS A 105 7.64 0.54 -0.89
N TRP A 106 7.15 1.65 -0.34
CA TRP A 106 6.01 1.63 0.59
C TRP A 106 4.72 1.18 -0.09
N LEU A 107 4.42 1.71 -1.28
CA LEU A 107 3.28 1.28 -2.09
C LEU A 107 3.40 -0.19 -2.51
N ALA A 108 4.60 -0.65 -2.88
CA ALA A 108 4.84 -2.04 -3.26
C ALA A 108 4.63 -3.02 -2.10
N ALA A 109 5.14 -2.70 -0.90
CA ALA A 109 4.91 -3.51 0.29
C ALA A 109 3.42 -3.56 0.64
N THR A 110 2.73 -2.42 0.57
CA THR A 110 1.28 -2.33 0.82
C THR A 110 0.46 -3.11 -0.23
N LYS A 111 0.89 -3.15 -1.50
CA LYS A 111 0.26 -3.97 -2.55
C LYS A 111 0.39 -5.47 -2.27
N ALA A 112 1.55 -5.90 -1.76
CA ALA A 112 1.82 -7.30 -1.49
C ALA A 112 0.99 -7.86 -0.32
N GLY A 113 0.41 -6.99 0.50
CA GLY A 113 -0.56 -7.33 1.54
C GLY A 113 -0.01 -7.33 2.96
#